data_AF-A0A1G2BKW1-F1
#
_entry.id   AF-A0A1G2BKW1-F1
#
_cell.length_a   1.000
_cell.length_b   1.000
_cell.length_c   1.000
_cell.angle_alpha   90.00
_cell.angle_beta   90.00
_cell.angle_gamma   90.00
#
_symmetry.space_group_name_H-M   'P 1'
#
loop_
_entity.id
_entity.type
_entity.pdbx_description
1 polymer ?
#
loop_
_entity_poly.entity_id
_entity_poly.type
_entity_poly.pdbx_seq_one_letter_code
_entity_poly.pdbx_strand_id
1 'polypeptide(L)' 'MDYGKIFLIVVLAALIIALAFGMWAVLNPANNQDDYQKAISAENPENICIAPSGYTQEQWEEHMGHHPERYEECLDKNA' A
#
# COMPACT_ATOMS: atom_id res chain seq x y z
N MET A 1 3.42 34.95 30.28
CA MET A 1 3.45 34.01 29.15
C MET A 1 2.83 34.70 27.95
N ASP A 2 3.50 34.70 26.81
CA ASP A 2 3.02 35.37 25.60
C ASP A 2 2.11 34.41 24.81
N TYR A 3 0.85 34.37 25.21
CA TYR A 3 -0.14 33.44 24.65
C TYR A 3 -0.37 33.64 23.15
N GLY A 4 -0.14 34.85 22.61
CA GLY A 4 -0.22 35.12 21.18
C GLY A 4 0.86 34.40 20.39
N LYS A 5 2.11 34.42 20.89
CA LYS A 5 3.21 33.66 20.27
C LYS A 5 3.01 32.15 20.40
N ILE A 6 2.53 31.68 21.56
CA ILE A 6 2.26 30.24 21.78
C ILE A 6 1.16 29.77 20.81
N PHE A 7 0.06 30.52 20.68
CA PHE A 7 -1.01 30.19 19.73
C PHE A 7 -0.50 30.12 18.29
N LEU A 8 0.31 31.10 17.86
CA LEU A 8 0.86 31.15 16.51
C LEU A 8 1.79 29.96 16.24
N ILE A 9 2.64 29.57 17.20
CA ILE A 9 3.50 28.39 17.10
C ILE A 9 2.67 27.11 16.96
N VAL A 10 1.61 26.95 17.73
CA VAL A 10 0.73 25.77 17.67
C VAL A 10 0.04 25.67 16.30
N VAL A 11 -0.47 26.78 15.77
CA VAL A 11 -1.12 26.81 14.44
C VAL A 11 -0.12 26.47 13.33
N LEU A 12 1.09 27.03 13.38
CA LEU A 12 2.14 26.72 12.40
C LEU A 12 2.57 25.25 12.46
N ALA A 13 2.74 24.70 13.67
CA ALA A 13 3.08 23.29 13.84
C ALA A 13 1.98 22.38 13.27
N ALA A 14 0.70 22.69 13.55
CA ALA A 14 -0.42 21.94 13.02
C ALA A 14 -0.49 21.98 11.48
N LEU A 15 -0.23 23.15 10.87
CA LEU A 15 -0.17 23.30 9.41
C LEU A 15 0.96 22.47 8.80
N ILE A 16 2.16 22.49 9.40
CA ILE A 16 3.30 21.70 8.92
C ILE A 16 2.98 20.20 8.98
N ILE A 17 2.37 19.74 10.08
CA ILE A 17 1.97 18.33 10.24
C ILE A 17 0.93 17.95 9.18
N ALA A 18 -0.08 18.79 8.96
CA ALA A 18 -1.10 18.53 7.94
C ALA A 18 -0.52 18.46 6.53
N LEU A 19 0.41 19.35 6.19
CA LEU A 19 1.11 19.34 4.90
C LEU A 19 2.00 18.10 4.74
N ALA A 20 2.75 17.74 5.77
CA ALA A 20 3.60 16.54 5.74
C ALA A 20 2.76 15.27 5.56
N PHE A 21 1.63 15.16 6.26
CA PHE A 21 0.72 14.02 6.12
C PHE A 21 0.08 13.97 4.74
N GLY A 22 -0.39 15.10 4.22
CA GLY A 22 -0.95 15.18 2.87
C GLY A 22 0.06 14.80 1.79
N MET A 23 1.31 15.26 1.93
CA MET A 23 2.39 14.92 1.01
C MET A 23 2.75 13.42 1.08
N TRP A 24 2.83 12.84 2.27
CA TRP A 24 3.03 11.40 2.44
C TRP A 24 1.90 10.59 1.81
N ALA A 25 0.63 10.98 2.00
CA ALA A 25 -0.51 10.25 1.45
C ALA A 25 -0.54 10.23 -0.09
N VAL A 26 -0.07 11.31 -0.74
CA VAL A 26 0.02 11.41 -2.20
C VAL A 26 1.24 10.68 -2.76
N LEU A 27 2.37 10.70 -2.04
CA LEU A 27 3.62 10.09 -2.51
C LEU A 27 3.79 8.63 -2.11
N ASN A 28 2.93 8.09 -1.25
CA ASN A 28 3.00 6.69 -0.84
C ASN A 28 2.58 5.79 -2.02
N PRO A 29 3.51 5.01 -2.63
CA PRO A 29 3.19 4.17 -3.77
C PRO A 29 2.12 3.11 -3.44
N ALA A 30 2.00 2.71 -2.17
CA ALA A 30 0.96 1.78 -1.72
C ALA A 30 -0.48 2.29 -1.93
N ASN A 31 -0.69 3.60 -2.16
CA ASN A 31 -2.02 4.18 -2.43
C ASN A 31 -2.38 4.26 -3.93
N ASN A 32 -1.50 3.84 -4.84
CA ASN A 32 -1.80 3.90 -6.27
C ASN A 32 -2.66 2.73 -6.73
N GLN A 33 -3.89 3.03 -7.17
CA GLN A 33 -4.79 2.12 -7.89
C GLN A 33 -4.11 1.45 -9.10
N ASP A 34 -3.14 2.14 -9.71
CA ASP A 34 -2.36 1.64 -10.85
C ASP A 34 -1.57 0.38 -10.51
N ASP A 35 -1.16 0.20 -9.25
CA ASP A 35 -0.37 -0.97 -8.83
C ASP A 35 -1.25 -2.22 -8.68
N TYR A 36 -2.54 -2.05 -8.33
CA TYR A 36 -3.49 -3.16 -8.34
C TYR A 36 -3.73 -3.69 -9.75
N GLN A 37 -4.02 -2.82 -10.72
CA GLN A 37 -4.25 -3.26 -12.11
C GLN A 37 -2.97 -3.84 -12.74
N LYS A 38 -1.80 -3.28 -12.40
CA LYS A 38 -0.52 -3.87 -12.80
C LYS A 38 -0.31 -5.25 -12.20
N ALA A 39 -0.58 -5.45 -10.91
CA ALA A 39 -0.45 -6.74 -10.24
C ALA A 39 -1.38 -7.79 -10.86
N ILE A 40 -2.65 -7.45 -11.08
CA ILE A 40 -3.63 -8.32 -11.78
C ILE A 40 -3.15 -8.64 -13.21
N SER A 41 -2.63 -7.65 -13.93
CA SER A 41 -2.13 -7.86 -15.30
C SER A 41 -0.84 -8.66 -15.37
N ALA A 42 -0.09 -8.70 -14.26
CA ALA A 42 1.15 -9.46 -14.17
C ALA A 42 0.88 -10.94 -13.89
N GLU A 43 -0.28 -11.30 -13.33
CA GLU A 43 -0.64 -12.68 -13.01
C GLU A 43 -0.29 -13.66 -14.11
N ASN A 44 0.25 -14.81 -13.71
CA ASN A 44 0.49 -15.89 -14.65
C ASN A 44 -0.87 -16.43 -15.13
N PRO A 45 -1.18 -16.34 -16.43
CA PRO A 45 -2.49 -16.72 -16.96
C PRO A 45 -2.77 -18.23 -16.89
N GLU A 46 -1.73 -19.06 -16.70
CA GLU A 46 -1.87 -20.51 -16.57
C GLU A 46 -2.02 -20.96 -15.12
N ASN A 47 -1.47 -20.19 -14.16
CA ASN A 47 -1.55 -20.51 -12.74
C ASN A 47 -1.30 -19.26 -11.88
N ILE A 48 -2.36 -18.69 -11.33
CA ILE A 48 -2.32 -17.46 -10.52
C ILE A 48 -1.53 -17.61 -9.21
N CYS A 49 -1.26 -18.84 -8.76
CA CYS A 49 -0.50 -19.12 -7.54
C CYS A 49 1.02 -19.02 -7.74
N ILE A 50 1.48 -18.97 -8.98
CA ILE A 50 2.90 -18.86 -9.32
C ILE A 50 3.27 -17.38 -9.51
N ALA A 51 4.35 -16.96 -8.87
CA ALA A 51 4.86 -15.61 -9.00
C ALA A 51 5.13 -15.24 -10.47
N PRO A 52 4.64 -14.09 -10.93
CA PRO A 52 4.91 -13.62 -12.26
C PRO A 52 6.32 -13.04 -12.40
N SER A 53 6.75 -12.82 -13.65
CA SER A 53 8.06 -12.24 -13.93
C SER A 53 8.24 -10.89 -13.22
N GLY A 54 9.31 -10.77 -12.44
CA GLY A 54 9.60 -9.57 -11.65
C GLY A 54 9.25 -9.68 -10.15
N TYR A 55 8.58 -10.76 -9.73
CA TYR A 55 8.32 -11.06 -8.32
C TYR A 55 9.07 -12.34 -7.91
N THR A 56 9.50 -12.40 -6.65
CA THR A 56 9.84 -13.69 -6.03
C THR A 56 8.56 -14.39 -5.58
N GLN A 57 8.63 -15.72 -5.39
CA GLN A 57 7.50 -16.48 -4.85
C GLN A 57 7.07 -15.97 -3.47
N GLU A 58 8.01 -15.64 -2.60
CA GLU A 58 7.71 -15.10 -1.26
C GLU A 58 6.97 -13.75 -1.33
N GLN A 59 7.38 -12.85 -2.22
CA GLN A 59 6.69 -11.57 -2.44
C GLN A 59 5.28 -11.78 -3.01
N TRP A 60 5.11 -12.79 -3.86
CA TRP A 60 3.81 -13.12 -4.42
C TRP A 60 2.88 -13.74 -3.36
N GLU A 61 3.40 -14.60 -2.49
CA GLU A 61 2.65 -15.15 -1.35
C GLU A 61 2.18 -14.05 -0.38
N GLU A 62 3.04 -13.06 -0.09
CA GLU A 62 2.66 -11.89 0.70
C GLU A 62 1.55 -11.09 0.01
N HIS A 63 1.68 -10.82 -1.30
CA HIS A 63 0.65 -10.15 -2.10
C HIS A 63 -0.68 -10.92 -2.10
N MET A 64 -0.64 -12.24 -2.32
CA MET A 64 -1.83 -13.08 -2.30
C MET A 64 -2.53 -13.02 -0.94
N GLY A 65 -1.76 -12.99 0.16
CA GLY A 65 -2.28 -12.86 1.52
C GLY A 65 -3.06 -11.56 1.79
N HIS A 66 -2.84 -10.50 0.99
CA HIS A 66 -3.61 -9.26 1.06
C HIS A 66 -4.96 -9.36 0.33
N HIS A 67 -5.12 -10.34 -0.55
CA HIS A 67 -6.28 -10.56 -1.42
C HIS A 67 -6.80 -12.01 -1.34
N PRO A 68 -7.12 -12.53 -0.14
CA PRO A 68 -7.48 -13.93 0.04
C PRO A 68 -8.73 -14.34 -0.74
N GLU A 69 -9.64 -13.42 -1.03
CA GLU A 69 -10.85 -13.67 -1.83
C GLU A 69 -10.53 -14.02 -3.29
N ARG A 70 -9.39 -13.55 -3.82
CA ARG A 70 -8.95 -13.83 -5.20
C ARG A 70 -8.08 -15.07 -5.28
N TYR A 71 -7.24 -15.28 -4.27
CA TYR A 71 -6.22 -16.32 -4.25
C TYR A 71 -6.56 -17.43 -3.25
N GLU A 72 -7.85 -17.66 -2.99
CA GLU A 72 -8.33 -18.66 -2.04
C GLU A 72 -7.72 -20.04 -2.33
N GLU A 73 -7.71 -20.43 -3.61
CA GLU A 73 -7.12 -21.70 -4.09
C GLU A 73 -5.60 -21.79 -3.92
N CYS A 74 -4.89 -20.66 -3.81
CA CYS A 74 -3.44 -20.61 -3.61
C CYS A 74 -3.05 -20.63 -2.14
N LEU A 75 -3.95 -20.17 -1.27
CA LEU A 75 -3.71 -19.99 0.16
C LEU A 75 -4.29 -21.13 1.00
N ASP A 76 -5.22 -21.92 0.45
CA ASP A 76 -5.77 -23.08 1.14
C ASP A 76 -4.77 -24.25 1.10
N LYS A 77 -4.11 -24.49 2.24
CA LYS A 77 -3.07 -25.52 2.40
C LYS A 77 -3.61 -26.97 2.44
N ASN A 78 -4.82 -27.23 1.93
CA ASN A 78 -5.51 -28.52 2.05
C ASN A 78 -5.99 -29.13 0.71
N ALA A 79 -5.47 -28.71 -0.44
CA ALA A 79 -5.70 -29.37 -1.74
C ALA A 79 -4.46 -30.12 -2.23
#